data_AF-B7FVQ6-F1
#
_entry.id   AF-B7FVQ6-F1
#
_cell.length_a   1.000
_cell.length_b   1.000
_cell.length_c   1.000
_cell.angle_alpha   90.00
_cell.angle_beta   90.00
_cell.angle_gamma   90.00
#
_symmetry.space_group_name_H-M   'P 1'
#
loop_
_entity.id
_entity.type
_entity.pdbx_description
1 polymer ?
#
loop_
_entity_poly.entity_id
_entity_poly.type
_entity_poly.pdbx_seq_one_letter_code
_entity_poly.pdbx_strand_id
1 'polypeptide(L)'
;MDLDAVEVGHDTRTSLMVRNIPNKYTQQMLLTEFMDNGHGPGVIDFFYLPIDFKNRCNRGYAFINFVDFKDILPFHRRYFGKHWRTFNSDKICDITYARIQGKGAMLKRFENSALMEKDDEYKPLVF
;
A
#
# COMPACT_ATOMS: atom_id res chain seq x y z
N MET A 1 14.60 -0.85 -5.95
CA MET A 1 14.61 -0.99 -4.48
C MET A 1 15.77 -1.90 -4.16
N ASP A 2 16.66 -1.50 -3.26
CA ASP A 2 17.81 -2.31 -2.87
C ASP A 2 17.42 -3.08 -1.60
N LEU A 3 17.13 -4.37 -1.75
CA LEU A 3 16.67 -5.20 -0.64
C LEU A 3 17.82 -5.59 0.30
N ASP A 4 19.05 -5.64 -0.20
CA ASP A 4 20.22 -5.96 0.60
C ASP A 4 20.51 -4.79 1.55
N ALA A 5 20.38 -3.55 1.06
CA ALA A 5 20.48 -2.35 1.89
C ALA A 5 19.40 -2.28 3.00
N VAL A 6 18.19 -2.79 2.75
CA VAL A 6 17.13 -2.91 3.76
C VAL A 6 17.48 -3.99 4.79
N GLU A 7 17.99 -5.14 4.34
CA GLU A 7 18.34 -6.28 5.20
C GLU A 7 19.44 -5.93 6.20
N VAL A 8 20.45 -5.18 5.76
CA VAL A 8 21.53 -4.69 6.64
C VAL A 8 21.19 -3.40 7.40
N GLY A 9 20.02 -2.80 7.14
CA GLY A 9 19.54 -1.59 7.82
C GLY A 9 20.17 -0.27 7.34
N HIS A 10 20.82 -0.25 6.18
CA HIS A 10 21.29 0.98 5.53
C HIS A 10 20.15 1.80 4.91
N ASP A 11 19.09 1.13 4.45
CA ASP A 11 17.87 1.76 3.97
C ASP A 11 16.71 1.53 4.95
N THR A 12 16.36 2.58 5.69
CA THR A 12 15.35 2.55 6.75
C THR A 12 14.03 3.21 6.34
N ARG A 13 13.83 3.43 5.04
CA ARG A 13 12.56 3.93 4.50
C ARG A 13 11.45 2.93 4.78
N THR A 14 10.26 3.41 5.10
CA THR A 14 9.13 2.58 5.55
C THR A 14 7.92 2.63 4.62
N SER A 15 7.90 3.53 3.64
CA SER A 15 6.73 3.71 2.78
C SER A 15 6.89 3.13 1.38
N LEU A 16 5.90 2.35 0.95
CA LEU A 16 5.87 1.72 -0.37
C LEU A 16 4.69 2.20 -1.21
N MET A 17 4.90 2.17 -2.53
CA MET A 17 3.87 2.23 -3.54
C MET A 17 3.73 0.83 -4.15
N VAL A 18 2.55 0.23 -3.97
CA VAL A 18 2.18 -1.07 -4.54
C VAL A 18 1.42 -0.80 -5.83
N ARG A 19 1.82 -1.42 -6.93
CA ARG A 19 1.31 -1.16 -8.28
C ARG A 19 0.73 -2.43 -8.91
N ASN A 20 0.06 -2.23 -10.04
CA ASN A 20 -0.61 -3.27 -10.82
C ASN A 20 -1.69 -4.02 -10.02
N ILE A 21 -2.40 -3.32 -9.14
CA ILE A 21 -3.51 -3.90 -8.36
C ILE A 21 -4.73 -4.09 -9.29
N PRO A 22 -5.47 -5.21 -9.23
CA PRO A 22 -6.69 -5.39 -10.01
C PRO A 22 -7.75 -4.38 -9.58
N ASN A 23 -8.40 -3.73 -10.54
CA ASN A 23 -9.26 -2.56 -10.29
C ASN A 23 -10.51 -2.87 -9.43
N LYS A 24 -10.87 -4.16 -9.30
CA LYS A 24 -11.99 -4.64 -8.48
C LYS A 24 -11.67 -4.76 -7.00
N TYR A 25 -10.40 -4.68 -6.59
CA TYR A 25 -10.06 -4.62 -5.18
C TYR A 25 -10.64 -3.35 -4.55
N THR A 26 -11.37 -3.53 -3.45
CA THR A 26 -11.68 -2.44 -2.52
C THR A 26 -10.54 -2.30 -1.50
N GLN A 27 -10.53 -1.18 -0.78
CA GLN A 27 -9.58 -0.95 0.30
C GLN A 27 -9.68 -2.07 1.36
N GLN A 28 -10.90 -2.46 1.74
CA GLN A 28 -11.12 -3.54 2.70
C GLN A 28 -10.60 -4.89 2.18
N MET A 29 -10.90 -5.25 0.93
CA MET A 29 -10.44 -6.54 0.38
C MET A 29 -8.92 -6.64 0.33
N LEU A 30 -8.25 -5.56 -0.09
CA LEU A 30 -6.79 -5.55 -0.19
C LEU A 30 -6.15 -5.55 1.20
N LEU A 31 -6.71 -4.80 2.15
CA LEU A 31 -6.23 -4.80 3.53
C LEU A 31 -6.41 -6.17 4.19
N THR A 32 -7.56 -6.83 4.01
CA THR A 32 -7.78 -8.20 4.51
C THR A 32 -6.76 -9.16 3.92
N GLU A 33 -6.47 -9.09 2.62
CA GLU A 33 -5.43 -9.92 2.01
C GLU A 33 -4.05 -9.65 2.64
N PHE A 34 -3.71 -8.39 2.94
CA PHE A 34 -2.46 -8.08 3.63
C PHE A 34 -2.43 -8.63 5.06
N MET A 35 -3.53 -8.48 5.80
CA MET A 35 -3.70 -9.02 7.16
C MET A 35 -3.54 -10.54 7.20
N ASP A 36 -4.17 -11.26 6.28
CA ASP A 36 -4.09 -12.74 6.18
C ASP A 36 -2.66 -13.24 5.93
N ASN A 37 -1.78 -12.35 5.45
CA ASN A 37 -0.37 -12.64 5.20
C ASN A 37 0.57 -11.99 6.24
N GLY A 38 0.03 -11.56 7.40
CA GLY A 38 0.82 -11.02 8.51
C GLY A 38 1.17 -9.53 8.39
N HIS A 39 0.58 -8.81 7.43
CA HIS A 39 0.83 -7.38 7.20
C HIS A 39 -0.41 -6.54 7.53
N GLY A 40 -0.93 -6.72 8.75
CA GLY A 40 -2.12 -6.04 9.23
C GLY A 40 -1.84 -4.76 10.03
N PRO A 41 -2.90 -4.21 10.68
CA PRO A 41 -2.75 -3.16 11.67
C PRO A 41 -1.71 -3.53 12.74
N GLY A 42 -0.85 -2.57 13.10
CA GLY A 42 0.29 -2.77 14.01
C GLY A 42 1.61 -3.07 13.28
N VAL A 43 1.56 -3.59 12.05
CA VAL A 43 2.70 -3.67 11.12
C VAL A 43 2.64 -2.55 10.11
N ILE A 44 1.44 -2.31 9.56
CA ILE A 44 1.12 -1.16 8.73
C ILE A 44 0.39 -0.13 9.60
N ASP A 45 0.82 1.13 9.54
CA ASP A 45 0.21 2.26 10.28
C ASP A 45 -0.49 3.29 9.37
N PHE A 46 -0.33 3.14 8.05
CA PHE A 46 -1.01 3.92 7.02
C PHE A 46 -1.26 3.05 5.78
N PHE A 47 -2.51 3.05 5.29
CA PHE A 47 -2.89 2.39 4.06
C PHE A 47 -3.83 3.29 3.24
N TYR A 48 -3.55 3.44 1.94
CA TYR A 48 -4.41 4.22 1.05
C TYR A 48 -4.51 3.61 -0.34
N LEU A 49 -5.74 3.32 -0.77
CA LEU A 49 -6.07 2.83 -2.11
C LEU A 49 -6.96 3.87 -2.83
N PRO A 50 -6.40 4.70 -3.72
CA PRO A 50 -7.18 5.67 -4.47
C PRO A 50 -8.26 5.01 -5.34
N ILE A 51 -9.49 5.51 -5.21
CA ILE A 51 -10.63 5.10 -6.01
C ILE A 51 -10.91 6.15 -7.10
N ASP A 52 -11.19 5.68 -8.31
CA ASP A 52 -11.83 6.47 -9.34
C ASP A 52 -13.34 6.47 -9.11
N PHE A 53 -13.87 7.61 -8.65
CA PHE A 53 -15.28 7.80 -8.33
C PHE A 53 -16.21 7.61 -9.54
N LYS A 54 -15.73 7.92 -10.75
CA LYS A 54 -16.55 7.82 -11.96
C LYS A 54 -16.78 6.37 -12.34
N ASN A 55 -15.71 5.57 -12.27
CA ASN A 55 -15.72 4.16 -12.68
C ASN A 55 -15.93 3.19 -11.49
N ARG A 56 -16.01 3.71 -10.25
CA ARG A 56 -16.14 2.95 -8.99
C ARG A 56 -15.13 1.80 -8.87
N CYS A 57 -13.88 2.08 -9.25
CA CYS A 57 -12.82 1.09 -9.25
C CYS A 57 -11.50 1.73 -8.77
N ASN A 58 -10.57 0.94 -8.25
CA ASN A 58 -9.29 1.51 -7.82
C ASN A 58 -8.42 1.91 -9.03
N ARG A 59 -7.46 2.81 -8.79
CA ARG A 59 -6.53 3.31 -9.82
C ARG A 59 -5.36 2.37 -10.15
N GLY A 60 -5.36 1.15 -9.61
CA GLY A 60 -4.34 0.13 -9.85
C GLY A 60 -3.07 0.30 -9.01
N TYR A 61 -3.07 1.18 -8.01
CA TYR A 61 -1.96 1.35 -7.08
C TYR A 61 -2.45 1.74 -5.69
N ALA A 62 -1.64 1.45 -4.66
CA ALA A 62 -1.88 1.80 -3.27
C ALA A 62 -0.59 2.34 -2.64
N PHE A 63 -0.76 3.11 -1.56
CA PHE A 63 0.34 3.55 -0.71
C PHE A 63 0.20 2.89 0.66
N ILE A 64 1.32 2.39 1.18
CA ILE A 64 1.39 1.79 2.51
C ILE A 64 2.60 2.36 3.25
N ASN A 65 2.46 2.55 4.55
CA ASN A 65 3.58 2.81 5.46
C ASN A 65 3.67 1.70 6.49
N PHE A 66 4.88 1.16 6.67
CA PHE A 66 5.21 0.23 7.73
C PHE A 66 5.67 0.97 8.99
N VAL A 67 5.44 0.35 10.15
CA VAL A 67 5.97 0.83 11.43
C VAL A 67 7.48 0.63 11.49
N ASP A 68 7.97 -0.55 11.10
CA ASP A 68 9.41 -0.86 10.99
C ASP A 68 9.76 -1.17 9.53
N PHE A 69 10.91 -0.67 9.05
CA PHE A 69 11.40 -0.93 7.69
C PHE A 69 11.66 -2.41 7.45
N LYS A 70 11.92 -3.19 8.51
CA LYS A 70 12.14 -4.63 8.44
C LYS A 70 10.98 -5.40 7.83
N ASP A 71 9.75 -4.88 7.92
CA ASP A 71 8.56 -5.50 7.34
C ASP A 71 8.47 -5.35 5.81
N ILE A 72 9.30 -4.49 5.20
CA ILE A 72 9.38 -4.35 3.75
C ILE A 72 9.88 -5.63 3.08
N LEU A 73 10.89 -6.29 3.64
CA LEU A 73 11.46 -7.53 3.11
C LEU A 73 10.44 -8.66 2.99
N PRO A 74 9.75 -9.08 4.07
CA PRO A 74 8.74 -10.13 3.98
C PRO A 74 7.59 -9.73 3.06
N PHE A 75 7.14 -8.47 3.10
CA PHE A 75 6.10 -7.98 2.21
C PHE A 75 6.52 -8.07 0.73
N HIS A 76 7.72 -7.58 0.40
CA HIS A 76 8.26 -7.61 -0.94
C HIS A 76 8.42 -9.06 -1.44
N ARG A 77 8.98 -9.97 -0.63
CA ARG A 77 9.11 -11.40 -1.00
C ARG A 77 7.75 -12.08 -1.21
N ARG A 78 6.71 -11.64 -0.50
CA ARG A 78 5.36 -12.19 -0.64
C ARG A 78 4.69 -11.73 -1.93
N TYR A 79 4.80 -10.46 -2.29
CA TYR A 79 3.97 -9.86 -3.33
C TYR A 79 4.71 -9.48 -4.62
N PHE A 80 5.95 -9.02 -4.54
CA PHE A 80 6.68 -8.54 -5.72
C PHE A 80 6.84 -9.64 -6.77
N GLY A 81 6.50 -9.33 -8.02
CA GLY A 81 6.60 -10.27 -9.13
C GLY A 81 5.59 -11.41 -9.07
N LYS A 82 4.57 -11.35 -8.20
CA LYS A 82 3.55 -12.40 -8.06
C LYS A 82 2.19 -11.95 -8.58
N HIS A 83 1.39 -12.93 -8.99
CA HIS A 83 -0.01 -12.71 -9.32
C HIS A 83 -0.85 -12.45 -8.06
N TRP A 84 -1.92 -11.68 -8.24
CA TRP A 84 -2.92 -11.45 -7.21
C TRP A 84 -3.77 -12.69 -7.02
N ARG A 85 -4.06 -13.04 -5.76
CA ARG A 85 -4.84 -14.24 -5.45
C ARG A 85 -6.29 -14.12 -5.91
N THR A 86 -6.83 -12.90 -5.92
CA THR A 86 -8.24 -12.65 -6.17
C THR A 86 -8.50 -12.22 -7.61
N PHE A 87 -9.68 -12.55 -8.13
CA PHE A 87 -10.21 -12.15 -9.44
C PHE A 87 -9.54 -12.76 -10.68
N ASN A 88 -8.70 -13.80 -10.54
CA ASN A 88 -7.97 -14.44 -11.64
C ASN A 88 -7.28 -13.40 -12.55
N SER A 89 -6.68 -12.38 -11.93
CA SER A 89 -6.06 -11.29 -12.68
C SER A 89 -4.67 -11.68 -13.18
N ASP A 90 -4.41 -11.48 -14.46
CA ASP A 90 -3.07 -11.65 -15.05
C ASP A 90 -2.09 -10.57 -14.62
N LYS A 91 -2.55 -9.56 -13.85
CA LYS A 91 -1.67 -8.52 -13.32
C LYS A 91 -0.65 -9.11 -12.37
N ILE A 92 0.58 -8.62 -12.49
CA ILE A 92 1.72 -8.99 -11.64
C ILE A 92 2.03 -7.80 -10.74
N CYS A 93 1.99 -8.04 -9.42
CA CYS A 93 2.24 -7.01 -8.42
C CYS A 93 3.68 -6.48 -8.54
N ASP A 94 3.78 -5.16 -8.49
CA ASP A 94 5.05 -4.44 -8.55
C ASP A 94 5.16 -3.49 -7.35
N ILE A 95 6.34 -3.35 -6.79
CA ILE A 95 6.58 -2.67 -5.51
C ILE A 95 7.78 -1.75 -5.65
N THR A 96 7.58 -0.49 -5.30
CA THR A 96 8.62 0.53 -5.26
C THR A 96 8.51 1.35 -4.00
N TYR A 97 9.57 2.04 -3.59
CA TYR A 97 9.43 3.07 -2.56
C TYR A 97 8.45 4.15 -3.00
N ALA A 98 7.60 4.58 -2.08
CA ALA A 98 6.78 5.75 -2.30
C ALA A 98 7.68 7.00 -2.41
N ARG A 99 7.29 7.96 -3.26
CA ARG A 99 8.00 9.23 -3.36
C ARG A 99 7.95 10.03 -2.05
N ILE A 100 6.84 9.90 -1.32
CA ILE A 100 6.63 10.51 -0.02
C ILE A 100 6.86 9.42 1.02
N GLN A 101 7.71 9.68 2.00
CA GLN A 101 8.12 8.73 3.03
C GLN A 101 7.60 9.16 4.41
N GLY A 102 7.16 8.18 5.19
CA GLY A 102 6.64 8.32 6.54
C GLY A 102 5.14 8.68 6.59
N LYS A 103 4.44 8.08 7.55
CA LYS A 103 3.01 8.32 7.84
C LYS A 103 2.65 9.80 7.94
N GLY A 104 3.42 10.59 8.69
CA GLY A 104 3.13 12.03 8.86
C GLY A 104 3.17 12.83 7.55
N ALA A 105 4.13 12.56 6.67
CA ALA A 105 4.21 13.22 5.38
C ALA A 105 3.10 12.75 4.42
N MET A 106 2.71 11.48 4.49
CA MET A 106 1.59 10.93 3.73
C MET A 106 0.24 11.55 4.16
N LEU A 107 0.00 11.68 5.46
CA LEU A 107 -1.19 12.35 6.00
C LEU A 107 -1.25 13.80 5.56
N LYS A 108 -0.16 14.55 5.72
CA LYS A 108 -0.09 15.95 5.26
C LYS A 108 -0.36 16.07 3.76
N ARG A 109 0.12 15.14 2.94
CA ARG A 109 -0.18 15.13 1.50
C ARG A 109 -1.66 14.92 1.21
N PHE A 110 -2.30 14.06 1.99
CA PHE A 110 -3.73 13.77 1.88
C PHE A 110 -4.59 14.94 2.36
N GLU A 111 -4.23 15.59 3.47
CA GLU A 111 -4.88 16.82 3.96
C GLU A 111 -4.90 17.93 2.92
N ASN A 112 -3.82 18.06 2.14
CA ASN A 112 -3.73 19.02 1.04
C ASN A 112 -4.43 18.55 -0.26
N SER A 113 -5.18 17.45 -0.22
CA SER A 113 -5.92 16.93 -1.36
C SER A 113 -7.43 17.10 -1.14
N ALA A 114 -8.19 17.31 -2.22
CA ALA A 114 -9.64 17.52 -2.21
C ALA A 114 -10.46 16.26 -1.79
N LEU A 115 -9.82 15.27 -1.15
CA LEU A 115 -10.43 14.02 -0.72
C LEU A 115 -11.02 14.10 0.70
N MET A 116 -10.72 15.16 1.45
CA MET A 116 -11.29 15.43 2.78
C MET A 116 -12.83 15.55 2.77
N GLU A 117 -13.41 15.99 1.66
CA GLU A 117 -14.86 16.18 1.48
C GLU A 117 -15.59 14.92 0.99
N LYS A 118 -14.90 13.77 0.90
CA LYS A 118 -15.46 12.50 0.42
C LYS A 118 -15.80 11.55 1.56
N ASP A 119 -16.61 10.52 1.26
CA ASP A 119 -16.96 9.47 2.22
C ASP A 119 -15.71 8.78 2.77
N ASP A 120 -15.83 8.26 3.99
CA ASP A 120 -14.71 7.67 4.73
C ASP A 120 -14.07 6.46 4.03
N GLU A 121 -14.83 5.74 3.21
CA GLU A 121 -14.34 4.61 2.40
C GLU A 121 -13.32 5.00 1.31
N TYR A 122 -13.14 6.30 1.07
CA TYR A 122 -12.18 6.84 0.10
C TYR A 122 -10.98 7.53 0.76
N LYS A 123 -10.93 7.53 2.09
CA LYS A 123 -9.85 8.12 2.88
C LYS A 123 -8.75 7.09 3.15
N PRO A 124 -7.53 7.54 3.50
CA PRO A 124 -6.52 6.64 4.03
C PRO A 124 -7.02 6.03 5.34
N LEU A 125 -6.74 4.74 5.51
CA LEU A 125 -6.85 4.07 6.80
C LEU A 125 -5.57 4.32 7.57
N VAL A 126 -5.72 4.70 8.83
CA VAL A 126 -4.63 5.06 9.71
C VAL A 126 -4.82 4.26 10.99
N PHE A 127 -3.76 3.58 11.42
CA PHE A 127 -3.75 2.73 12.61
C PHE A 127 -2.80 3.28 13.68
#